data_AF-A0A1J5TL49-F1
#
_entry.id   AF-A0A1J5TL49-F1
#
_cell.length_a   1.000
_cell.length_b   1.000
_cell.length_c   1.000
_cell.angle_alpha   90.00
_cell.angle_beta   90.00
_cell.angle_gamma   90.00
#
_symmetry.space_group_name_H-M   'P 1'
#
loop_
_entity.id
_entity.type
_entity.pdbx_description
1 polymer ?
#
loop_
_entity_poly.entity_id
_entity_poly.type
_entity_poly.pdbx_seq_one_letter_code
_entity_poly.pdbx_strand_id
1 'polypeptide(L)'
;METEKLLEQLDLDTKMRFERVSNWLKPLPVKSEDFVVLIEQARSNAWIADNRAGYIGNPYEQILGDILRIQTEVNKVLSNDIKT
;
A
#
# COMPACT_ATOMS: atom_id res chain seq x y z
N MET A 1 -12.84 3.02 10.37
CA MET A 1 -13.22 2.01 9.37
C MET A 1 -12.38 0.75 9.56
N GLU A 2 -12.90 -0.43 9.22
CA GLU A 2 -12.10 -1.68 9.20
C GLU A 2 -11.26 -1.75 7.92
N THR A 3 -10.05 -2.31 8.01
CA THR A 3 -9.13 -2.40 6.86
C THR A 3 -9.74 -3.16 5.68
N GLU A 4 -10.53 -4.19 5.92
CA GLU A 4 -11.20 -4.94 4.84
C GLU A 4 -12.18 -4.05 4.06
N LYS A 5 -13.01 -3.27 4.76
CA LYS A 5 -13.94 -2.31 4.15
C LYS A 5 -13.22 -1.19 3.40
N LEU A 6 -12.06 -0.75 3.89
CA LEU A 6 -11.21 0.18 3.18
C LEU A 6 -10.72 -0.42 1.85
N LEU A 7 -10.23 -1.66 1.88
CA LEU A 7 -9.73 -2.35 0.69
C LEU A 7 -10.83 -2.61 -0.36
N GLU A 8 -12.07 -2.85 0.09
CA GLU A 8 -13.23 -3.01 -0.80
C GLU A 8 -13.58 -1.74 -1.59
N GLN A 9 -13.30 -0.56 -1.02
CA GLN A 9 -13.56 0.73 -1.67
C GLN A 9 -12.51 1.14 -2.71
N LEU A 10 -11.40 0.41 -2.79
CA LEU A 10 -10.35 0.69 -3.76
C LEU A 10 -10.79 0.33 -5.19
N ASP A 11 -10.27 1.08 -6.17
CA ASP A 11 -10.45 0.76 -7.58
C ASP A 11 -9.78 -0.57 -7.97
N LEU A 12 -10.17 -1.11 -9.14
CA LEU A 12 -9.70 -2.42 -9.59
C LEU A 12 -8.18 -2.45 -9.81
N ASP A 13 -7.58 -1.39 -10.36
CA ASP A 13 -6.13 -1.31 -10.58
C ASP A 13 -5.38 -1.40 -9.24
N THR A 14 -5.86 -0.70 -8.23
CA THR A 14 -5.26 -0.67 -6.89
C THR A 14 -5.43 -2.01 -6.18
N LYS A 15 -6.56 -2.71 -6.36
CA LYS A 15 -6.74 -4.07 -5.85
C LYS A 15 -5.75 -5.05 -6.48
N MET A 16 -5.56 -4.99 -7.80
CA MET A 16 -4.58 -5.84 -8.49
C MET A 16 -3.14 -5.55 -8.02
N ARG A 17 -2.81 -4.29 -7.72
CA ARG A 17 -1.52 -3.90 -7.12
C ARG A 17 -1.38 -4.44 -5.71
N PHE A 18 -2.43 -4.31 -4.90
CA PHE A 18 -2.46 -4.87 -3.56
C PHE A 18 -2.21 -6.37 -3.57
N GLU A 19 -2.83 -7.13 -4.48
CA GLU A 19 -2.57 -8.57 -4.59
C GLU A 19 -1.08 -8.89 -4.79
N ARG A 20 -0.38 -8.15 -5.66
CA ARG A 20 1.05 -8.34 -5.92
C ARG A 20 1.93 -8.08 -4.70
N VAL A 21 1.59 -7.10 -3.88
CA VAL A 21 2.37 -6.73 -2.68
C VAL A 21 1.74 -7.23 -1.37
N SER A 22 0.66 -8.00 -1.43
CA SER A 22 -0.15 -8.36 -0.26
C SER A 22 0.65 -9.12 0.80
N ASN A 23 1.59 -9.97 0.39
CA ASN A 23 2.47 -10.70 1.30
C ASN A 23 3.42 -9.78 2.08
N TRP A 24 3.74 -8.60 1.56
CA TRP A 24 4.53 -7.57 2.25
C TRP A 24 3.72 -6.78 3.27
N LEU A 25 2.40 -6.78 3.10
CA LEU A 25 1.44 -6.04 3.92
C LEU A 25 0.72 -6.97 4.91
N LYS A 26 1.25 -8.17 5.16
CA LYS A 26 0.67 -9.12 6.13
C LYS A 26 1.49 -9.17 7.43
N PRO A 27 0.82 -9.25 8.59
CA PRO A 27 -0.63 -9.27 8.77
C PRO A 27 -1.28 -7.89 8.51
N LEU A 28 -2.52 -7.90 8.03
CA LEU A 28 -3.31 -6.67 7.92
C LEU A 28 -3.83 -6.29 9.31
N PRO A 29 -3.68 -5.04 9.74
CA PRO A 29 -4.27 -4.58 10.99
C PRO A 29 -5.79 -4.48 10.83
N VAL A 30 -6.53 -4.58 11.94
CA VAL A 30 -7.99 -4.49 11.94
C VAL A 30 -8.46 -3.08 11.58
N LYS A 31 -7.78 -2.05 12.09
CA LYS A 31 -8.15 -0.65 11.88
C LYS A 31 -7.46 -0.08 10.65
N SER A 32 -8.21 0.66 9.84
CA SER A 32 -7.71 1.32 8.64
C SER A 32 -6.61 2.36 8.91
N GLU A 33 -6.63 3.00 10.08
CA GLU A 33 -5.60 3.97 10.52
C GLU A 33 -4.24 3.29 10.66
N ASP A 34 -4.21 2.12 11.30
CA ASP A 34 -2.99 1.32 11.47
C ASP A 34 -2.48 0.78 10.12
N PHE A 35 -3.38 0.56 9.15
CA PHE A 35 -3.00 0.10 7.82
C PHE A 35 -2.19 1.14 7.04
N VAL A 36 -2.45 2.43 7.24
CA VAL A 36 -1.64 3.52 6.65
C VAL A 36 -0.19 3.42 7.16
N VAL A 37 -0.01 3.20 8.47
CA VAL A 37 1.31 3.03 9.08
C VAL A 37 2.04 1.82 8.49
N LEU A 38 1.33 0.69 8.31
CA LEU A 38 1.90 -0.51 7.70
C LEU A 38 2.36 -0.25 6.25
N ILE A 39 1.57 0.46 5.45
CA ILE A 39 1.92 0.84 4.08
C ILE A 39 3.18 1.71 4.06
N GLU A 40 3.29 2.68 4.96
CA GLU A 40 4.47 3.55 5.08
C GLU A 40 5.74 2.78 5.44
N GLN A 41 5.62 1.83 6.37
CA GLN A 41 6.72 0.94 6.74
C GLN A 41 7.16 0.06 5.56
N ALA A 42 6.19 -0.55 4.85
CA ALA A 42 6.46 -1.36 3.67
C ALA A 42 7.16 -0.56 2.57
N ARG A 43 6.72 0.69 2.34
CA ARG A 43 7.34 1.62 1.39
C ARG A 43 8.80 1.90 1.75
N SER A 44 9.07 2.20 3.02
CA SER A 44 10.43 2.46 3.51
C SER A 44 11.34 1.24 3.30
N ASN A 45 10.85 0.05 3.64
CA ASN A 45 11.59 -1.20 3.47
C ASN A 45 11.89 -1.51 1.99
N ALA A 46 10.90 -1.33 1.11
CA ALA A 46 11.08 -1.52 -0.32
C ALA A 46 12.09 -0.50 -0.91
N TRP A 47 12.08 0.74 -0.42
CA TRP A 47 13.02 1.79 -0.85
C TRP A 47 14.46 1.47 -0.44
N ILE A 48 14.64 0.97 0.78
CA ILE A 48 15.97 0.51 1.24
C ILE A 48 16.45 -0.68 0.40
N ALA A 49 15.57 -1.61 0.04
CA ALA A 49 15.91 -2.77 -0.78
C ALA A 49 16.27 -2.39 -2.22
N ASP A 50 15.51 -1.47 -2.82
CA ASP A 50 15.75 -0.91 -4.15
C ASP A 50 17.12 -0.24 -4.27
N ASN A 51 17.45 0.66 -3.32
CA ASN A 51 18.76 1.33 -3.30
C ASN A 51 19.94 0.37 -3.12
N ARG A 52 19.73 -0.80 -2.50
CA ARG A 52 20.76 -1.84 -2.38
C ARG A 52 20.92 -2.65 -3.66
N ALA A 53 19.88 -2.78 -4.47
CA ALA A 53 19.92 -3.52 -5.72
C ALA A 53 20.74 -2.78 -6.79
N GLY A 54 20.63 -1.45 -6.86
CA GLY A 54 21.54 -0.59 -7.61
C GLY A 54 21.44 -0.65 -9.15
N TYR A 55 20.40 -1.27 -9.70
CA TYR A 55 20.13 -1.28 -11.15
C TYR A 55 18.64 -1.02 -11.46
N ILE A 56 18.39 -0.41 -12.63
CA ILE A 56 17.07 -0.07 -13.15
C ILE A 56 16.29 -1.34 -13.49
N GLY A 57 15.00 -1.38 -13.17
CA GLY A 57 14.11 -2.52 -13.46
C GLY A 57 14.20 -3.65 -12.43
N ASN A 58 14.79 -3.40 -11.27
CA ASN A 58 14.80 -4.40 -10.20
C ASN A 58 13.38 -4.60 -9.64
N PRO A 59 13.04 -5.77 -9.09
CA PRO A 59 11.69 -6.07 -8.60
C PRO A 59 11.17 -5.09 -7.54
N TYR A 60 12.04 -4.42 -6.78
CA TYR A 60 11.65 -3.46 -5.75
C TYR A 60 11.16 -2.15 -6.34
N GLU A 61 11.57 -1.77 -7.55
CA GLU A 61 11.04 -0.61 -8.27
C GLU A 61 9.54 -0.77 -8.55
N GLN A 62 9.12 -1.95 -9.02
CA GLN A 62 7.71 -2.26 -9.22
C GLN A 62 6.93 -2.30 -7.90
N ILE A 63 7.50 -2.94 -6.87
CA ILE A 63 6.89 -3.02 -5.54
C ILE A 63 6.69 -1.62 -4.95
N LEU A 64 7.67 -0.73 -5.09
CA LEU A 64 7.57 0.67 -4.65
C LEU A 64 6.44 1.41 -5.36
N GLY A 65 6.37 1.28 -6.69
CA GLY A 65 5.28 1.88 -7.47
C GLY A 65 3.90 1.39 -7.04
N ASP A 66 3.77 0.09 -6.77
CA ASP A 66 2.53 -0.51 -6.29
C ASP A 66 2.15 -0.01 -4.89
N ILE A 67 3.09 0.01 -3.94
CA ILE A 67 2.87 0.53 -2.58
C ILE A 67 2.48 2.01 -2.60
N LEU A 68 3.15 2.84 -3.41
CA LEU A 68 2.83 4.26 -3.57
C LEU A 68 1.42 4.48 -4.10
N ARG A 69 1.01 3.69 -5.10
CA ARG A 69 -0.35 3.74 -5.65
C ARG A 69 -1.39 3.39 -4.58
N ILE A 70 -1.15 2.30 -3.83
CA ILE A 70 -2.04 1.87 -2.74
C ILE A 70 -2.15 2.95 -1.66
N GLN A 71 -1.03 3.50 -1.20
CA GLN A 71 -1.00 4.58 -0.21
C GLN A 71 -1.85 5.78 -0.66
N THR A 72 -1.70 6.17 -1.93
CA THR A 72 -2.42 7.31 -2.50
C THR A 72 -3.93 7.10 -2.46
N GLU A 73 -4.41 5.92 -2.87
CA GLU A 73 -5.84 5.64 -2.90
C GLU A 73 -6.43 5.40 -1.51
N VAL A 74 -5.71 4.72 -0.62
CA VAL A 74 -6.12 4.57 0.77
C VAL A 74 -6.33 5.93 1.44
N ASN A 75 -5.38 6.86 1.25
CA ASN A 75 -5.51 8.21 1.80
C ASN A 75 -6.69 8.98 1.22
N LYS A 76 -7.01 8.79 -0.07
CA LYS A 76 -8.19 9.40 -0.70
C LYS A 76 -9.49 8.88 -0.10
N VAL A 77 -9.62 7.55 0.03
CA VAL A 77 -10.82 6.94 0.63
C VAL A 77 -11.03 7.44 2.05
N LEU A 78 -9.99 7.39 2.88
CA LEU A 78 -10.04 7.87 4.26
C LEU A 78 -10.38 9.37 4.37
N SER A 79 -9.85 10.19 3.46
CA SER A 79 -10.14 11.63 3.43
C SER A 79 -11.58 11.94 3.00
N ASN A 80 -12.20 11.07 2.20
CA ASN A 80 -13.59 11.22 1.78
C ASN A 80 -14.54 10.76 2.88
N ASP A 81 -14.22 9.67 3.58
CA ASP A 81 -15.00 9.18 4.73
C ASP A 81 -15.13 10.23 5.86
N ILE A 82 -14.10 11.05 6.09
CA ILE A 82 -14.12 12.11 7.11
C ILE A 82 -15.09 13.26 6.76
N LYS A 83 -15.46 13.41 5.47
CA LYS A 83 -16.30 14.53 4.99
C LYS A 83 -17.79 14.20 4.90
N THR A 84 -18.17 12.95 5.13
CA THR A 84 -19.56 12.43 5.13
C THR A 84 -20.04 12.18 6.55
#